data_AF-A0A1Y1JWN3-F1
#
_entry.id   AF-A0A1Y1JWN3-F1
#
_cell.length_a   1.000
_cell.length_b   1.000
_cell.length_c   1.000
_cell.angle_alpha   90.00
_cell.angle_beta   90.00
_cell.angle_gamma   90.00
#
_symmetry.space_group_name_H-M   'P 1'
#
loop_
_entity.id
_entity.type
_entity.pdbx_description
1 polymer ?
#
loop_
_entity_poly.entity_id
_entity_poly.type
_entity_poly.pdbx_seq_one_letter_code
_entity_poly.pdbx_strand_id
1 'polypeptide(L)'
;MSHEGLEPDYKIFKDSWIYSIDKNNVLESIEDINGITLFCKNNEPKKIHWNNDLSNLCENFVKYYTYISEGEEGKLIKCDNNDNKCYKWLNYWLNDKLRKLNTNENQRKTFYEILETMQEDLYIEDLINNNILYLIEDRYFNNMSLINRLYDTYYKIFGINGNVYDEQKCSSYAKLCYDEYKNSLLKCYKNGFNDKKFCDALKEFRCLYEKSKSEKVLMNSVQPESFHLKSEDSGTVDKENILQKKCEVFNNISSFEYSTKFYKYDKDQKKIEMKNMINDFYKCYGEIERTDPNTALGYRRHFRLFIYEYINLYNEIKSECSSNEELKKHEGICSYYNIHKTSYVEDDNIHFAKWEKLQEQKTYNQSRTSKILPVSNIDDYHTIKANFITPFCLTVGIFIILLCLYKFTPLGSKFRSLLIYKRTRKNEENEINIPFSSIPMNGIRNRYKERQSILYHF
;
A
#
# COMPACT_ATOMS: atom_id res chain seq x y z
N MET A 1 10.37 -25.03 -8.22
CA MET A 1 9.87 -24.91 -9.62
C MET A 1 10.54 -23.75 -10.36
N SER A 2 10.81 -23.90 -11.67
CA SER A 2 11.13 -22.78 -12.56
C SER A 2 9.83 -22.20 -13.10
N HIS A 3 9.35 -21.10 -12.52
CA HIS A 3 8.25 -20.32 -13.11
C HIS A 3 8.80 -19.45 -14.24
N GLU A 4 9.43 -20.09 -15.22
CA GLU A 4 10.00 -19.41 -16.39
C GLU A 4 8.89 -18.68 -17.14
N GLY A 5 9.10 -17.38 -17.35
CA GLY A 5 8.20 -16.53 -18.12
C GLY A 5 7.11 -15.80 -17.33
N LEU A 6 7.08 -15.87 -15.99
CA LEU A 6 6.23 -14.99 -15.19
C LEU A 6 6.73 -13.54 -15.29
N GLU A 7 5.93 -12.67 -15.88
CA GLU A 7 6.25 -11.25 -15.98
C GLU A 7 6.05 -10.53 -14.62
N PRO A 8 7.00 -9.69 -14.20
CA PRO A 8 6.93 -8.99 -12.92
C PRO A 8 5.86 -7.90 -12.90
N ASP A 9 5.28 -7.68 -11.72
CA ASP A 9 4.40 -6.56 -11.44
C ASP A 9 5.21 -5.43 -10.78
N TYR A 10 5.61 -4.43 -11.58
CA TYR A 10 6.38 -3.29 -11.09
C TYR A 10 5.55 -2.31 -10.24
N LYS A 11 4.22 -2.41 -10.25
CA LYS A 11 3.34 -1.47 -9.53
C LYS A 11 3.36 -1.70 -8.02
N ILE A 12 3.87 -2.84 -7.56
CA ILE A 12 4.00 -3.18 -6.14
C ILE A 12 4.88 -2.19 -5.36
N PHE A 13 5.73 -1.43 -6.05
CA PHE A 13 6.65 -0.48 -5.42
C PHE A 13 6.03 0.90 -5.14
N LYS A 14 4.89 1.22 -5.77
CA LYS A 14 4.23 2.52 -5.64
C LYS A 14 3.72 2.84 -4.23
N ASP A 15 3.46 1.79 -3.46
CA ASP A 15 2.97 1.90 -2.08
C ASP A 15 3.88 1.12 -1.12
N SER A 16 5.13 0.80 -1.53
CA SER A 16 6.02 -0.08 -0.76
C SER A 16 6.44 0.49 0.59
N TRP A 17 6.40 1.82 0.75
CA TRP A 17 6.65 2.47 2.04
C TRP A 17 5.65 2.02 3.12
N ILE A 18 4.41 1.67 2.73
CA ILE A 18 3.37 1.17 3.65
C ILE A 18 3.75 -0.21 4.18
N TYR A 19 4.43 -1.03 3.37
CA TYR A 19 4.83 -2.40 3.72
C TYR A 19 6.21 -2.46 4.39
N SER A 20 6.92 -1.34 4.48
CA SER A 20 8.22 -1.26 5.16
C SER A 20 8.04 -1.36 6.67
N ILE A 21 7.85 -2.58 7.17
CA ILE A 21 7.61 -2.84 8.58
C ILE A 21 8.92 -2.72 9.37
N ASP A 22 8.88 -1.98 10.47
CA ASP A 22 9.96 -1.97 11.46
C ASP A 22 10.07 -3.36 12.11
N LYS A 23 11.28 -3.93 12.08
CA LYS A 23 11.59 -5.23 12.69
C LYS A 23 11.20 -5.30 14.17
N ASN A 24 11.27 -4.18 14.89
CA ASN A 24 10.91 -4.12 16.30
C ASN A 24 9.40 -4.38 16.50
N ASN A 25 8.55 -3.84 15.62
CA ASN A 25 7.11 -4.05 15.66
C ASN A 25 6.71 -5.51 15.37
N VAL A 26 7.50 -6.22 14.55
CA VAL A 26 7.31 -7.65 14.26
C VAL A 26 7.68 -8.51 15.47
N LEU A 27 8.74 -8.13 16.20
CA LEU A 27 9.23 -8.87 17.36
C LEU A 27 8.35 -8.71 18.59
N GLU A 28 7.73 -7.54 18.79
CA GLU A 28 6.85 -7.26 19.93
C GLU A 28 5.45 -7.89 19.80
N SER A 29 4.99 -8.19 18.58
CA SER A 29 3.61 -8.60 18.34
C SER A 29 3.36 -10.10 18.32
N ILE A 30 4.38 -10.95 18.45
CA ILE A 30 4.20 -12.40 18.25
C ILE A 30 5.01 -13.26 19.24
N GLU A 31 4.43 -13.53 20.41
CA GLU A 31 5.03 -14.34 21.48
C GLU A 31 5.10 -15.86 21.16
N ASP A 32 4.29 -16.37 20.21
CA ASP A 32 4.07 -17.82 19.99
C ASP A 32 4.64 -18.40 18.67
N ILE A 33 5.38 -17.64 17.86
CA ILE A 33 5.93 -18.11 16.56
C ILE A 33 7.05 -19.16 16.71
N ASN A 34 7.56 -19.39 17.92
CA ASN A 34 8.64 -20.36 18.14
C ASN A 34 8.26 -21.78 17.67
N GLY A 35 6.98 -22.16 17.77
CA GLY A 35 6.44 -23.42 17.27
C GLY A 35 6.52 -23.53 15.74
N ILE A 36 6.06 -22.48 15.07
CA ILE A 36 6.04 -22.40 13.60
C ILE A 36 7.49 -22.35 13.11
N THR A 37 8.33 -21.42 13.57
CA THR A 37 9.72 -21.27 13.06
C THR A 37 10.68 -22.45 13.27
N LEU A 38 10.34 -23.47 14.07
CA LEU A 38 11.18 -24.65 14.31
C LEU A 38 11.56 -25.40 13.02
N PHE A 39 10.70 -25.43 12.00
CA PHE A 39 11.03 -26.11 10.74
C PHE A 39 12.19 -25.42 10.00
N CYS A 40 12.36 -24.09 10.14
CA CYS A 40 13.48 -23.36 9.53
C CYS A 40 14.81 -23.90 10.06
N LYS A 41 14.79 -24.57 11.22
CA LYS A 41 15.93 -25.22 11.86
C LYS A 41 16.00 -26.74 11.61
N ASN A 42 14.90 -27.45 11.31
CA ASN A 42 14.83 -28.92 11.40
C ASN A 42 14.81 -29.72 10.07
N ASN A 43 14.94 -29.10 8.88
CA ASN A 43 14.76 -29.79 7.58
C ASN A 43 15.92 -30.67 7.05
N GLU A 44 16.56 -31.53 7.86
CA GLU A 44 17.79 -32.26 7.48
C GLU A 44 17.87 -32.97 6.10
N PRO A 45 16.82 -33.56 5.51
CA PRO A 45 16.96 -34.32 4.26
C PRO A 45 17.22 -33.48 2.99
N LYS A 46 16.90 -32.18 2.98
CA LYS A 46 17.03 -31.29 1.80
C LYS A 46 18.15 -30.23 1.93
N LYS A 47 19.00 -30.33 2.97
CA LYS A 47 19.91 -29.26 3.43
C LYS A 47 21.31 -29.19 2.83
N ILE A 48 21.60 -29.82 1.68
CA ILE A 48 22.98 -29.85 1.14
C ILE A 48 23.57 -28.41 1.00
N HIS A 49 22.73 -27.37 0.90
CA HIS A 49 23.16 -25.96 0.88
C HIS A 49 22.44 -25.03 1.87
N TRP A 50 21.79 -25.56 2.92
CA TRP A 50 21.03 -24.76 3.89
C TRP A 50 21.89 -24.42 5.11
N ASN A 51 22.20 -23.14 5.30
CA ASN A 51 23.04 -22.64 6.40
C ASN A 51 22.23 -21.82 7.41
N ASN A 52 22.89 -21.37 8.48
CA ASN A 52 22.26 -20.55 9.52
C ASN A 52 21.66 -19.24 8.98
N ASP A 53 22.25 -18.63 7.95
CA ASP A 53 21.72 -17.39 7.37
C ASP A 53 20.39 -17.63 6.64
N LEU A 54 20.26 -18.76 5.92
CA LEU A 54 19.02 -19.18 5.28
C LEU A 54 17.98 -19.58 6.32
N SER A 55 18.37 -20.27 7.39
CA SER A 55 17.48 -20.52 8.55
C SER A 55 16.95 -19.20 9.12
N ASN A 56 17.82 -18.24 9.41
CA ASN A 56 17.43 -16.95 9.96
C ASN A 56 16.54 -16.15 8.99
N LEU A 57 16.81 -16.22 7.69
CA LEU A 57 15.96 -15.57 6.68
C LEU A 57 14.58 -16.21 6.60
N CYS A 58 14.51 -17.55 6.65
CA CYS A 58 13.26 -18.30 6.74
C CYS A 58 12.45 -17.87 7.96
N GLU A 59 13.07 -17.81 9.14
CA GLU A 59 12.37 -17.39 10.36
C GLU A 59 11.83 -15.97 10.25
N ASN A 60 12.62 -15.06 9.68
CA ASN A 60 12.18 -13.69 9.44
C ASN A 60 11.00 -13.67 8.47
N PHE A 61 11.09 -14.37 7.34
CA PHE A 61 10.01 -14.42 6.35
C PHE A 61 8.70 -14.88 6.98
N VAL A 62 8.73 -15.94 7.78
CA VAL A 62 7.55 -16.46 8.50
C VAL A 62 6.97 -15.40 9.42
N LYS A 63 7.81 -14.74 10.22
CA LYS A 63 7.37 -13.66 11.10
C LYS A 63 6.72 -12.51 10.35
N TYR A 64 7.33 -12.08 9.23
CA TYR A 64 6.77 -11.03 8.39
C TYR A 64 5.44 -11.46 7.77
N TYR A 65 5.37 -12.67 7.22
CA TYR A 65 4.14 -13.21 6.65
C TYR A 65 3.02 -13.27 7.69
N THR A 66 3.27 -13.90 8.85
CA THR A 66 2.29 -14.00 9.93
C THR A 66 1.83 -12.62 10.40
N TYR A 67 2.76 -11.68 10.61
CA TYR A 67 2.41 -10.31 11.00
C TYR A 67 1.46 -9.63 10.00
N ILE A 68 1.71 -9.84 8.70
CA ILE A 68 0.95 -9.26 7.61
C ILE A 68 -0.41 -9.96 7.43
N SER A 69 -0.48 -11.28 7.64
CA SER A 69 -1.67 -12.11 7.45
C SER A 69 -2.65 -12.08 8.62
N GLU A 70 -2.17 -11.96 9.86
CA GLU A 70 -2.98 -12.01 11.07
C GLU A 70 -3.58 -10.64 11.48
N GLY A 71 -3.60 -9.66 10.58
CA GLY A 71 -3.98 -8.27 10.85
C GLY A 71 -5.13 -8.12 11.85
N GLU A 72 -4.79 -7.81 13.11
CA GLU A 72 -5.77 -7.47 14.14
C GLU A 72 -6.44 -6.13 13.81
N GLU A 73 -7.68 -5.94 14.26
CA GLU A 73 -8.33 -4.63 14.24
C GLU A 73 -7.45 -3.61 14.96
N GLY A 74 -6.96 -2.61 14.22
CA GLY A 74 -6.11 -1.54 14.74
C GLY A 74 -4.65 -1.55 14.28
N LYS A 75 -4.18 -2.56 13.53
CA LYS A 75 -2.84 -2.52 12.91
C LYS A 75 -2.84 -1.67 11.62
N LEU A 76 -1.79 -0.86 11.43
CA LEU A 76 -1.62 0.11 10.32
C LEU A 76 -1.54 -0.54 8.93
N ILE A 77 -1.23 -1.83 8.84
CA ILE A 77 -1.00 -2.53 7.57
C ILE A 77 -2.06 -3.63 7.46
N LYS A 78 -3.20 -3.29 6.85
CA LYS A 78 -4.11 -4.31 6.34
C LYS A 78 -3.74 -4.57 4.90
N CYS A 79 -3.24 -5.76 4.60
CA CYS A 79 -3.28 -6.25 3.23
C CYS A 79 -4.71 -6.21 2.75
N ASP A 80 -5.02 -5.31 1.83
CA ASP A 80 -6.31 -5.37 1.16
C ASP A 80 -6.33 -6.68 0.37
N ASN A 81 -7.20 -7.60 0.78
CA ASN A 81 -7.29 -8.97 0.26
C ASN A 81 -7.54 -9.01 -1.27
N ASN A 82 -7.90 -7.88 -1.88
CA ASN A 82 -8.29 -7.83 -3.28
C ASN A 82 -7.14 -7.65 -4.30
N ASP A 83 -5.94 -7.22 -3.90
CA ASP A 83 -4.83 -6.94 -4.86
C ASP A 83 -3.54 -7.73 -4.57
N ASN A 84 -3.43 -8.38 -3.40
CA ASN A 84 -2.25 -9.16 -2.99
C ASN A 84 -0.90 -8.41 -3.09
N LYS A 85 -0.91 -7.07 -3.24
CA LYS A 85 0.29 -6.24 -3.45
C LYS A 85 1.32 -6.39 -2.35
N CYS A 86 0.86 -6.46 -1.10
CA CYS A 86 1.73 -6.69 0.05
C CYS A 86 2.46 -8.04 -0.03
N TYR A 87 1.78 -9.12 -0.45
CA TYR A 87 2.38 -10.44 -0.61
C TYR A 87 3.33 -10.50 -1.81
N LYS A 88 2.96 -9.84 -2.93
CA LYS A 88 3.88 -9.67 -4.07
C LYS A 88 5.13 -8.88 -3.67
N TRP A 89 4.99 -7.83 -2.87
CA TRP A 89 6.12 -7.08 -2.31
C TRP A 89 6.95 -7.93 -1.35
N LEU A 90 6.32 -8.73 -0.48
CA LEU A 90 7.00 -9.66 0.42
C LEU A 90 7.81 -10.70 -0.37
N ASN A 91 7.28 -11.19 -1.50
CA ASN A 91 8.01 -12.08 -2.39
C ASN A 91 9.25 -11.40 -3.00
N TYR A 92 9.13 -10.15 -3.44
CA TYR A 92 10.29 -9.36 -3.88
C TYR A 92 11.31 -9.18 -2.74
N TRP A 93 10.86 -8.84 -1.53
CA TRP A 93 11.71 -8.68 -0.36
C TRP A 93 12.50 -9.95 -0.07
N LEU A 94 11.86 -11.12 -0.12
CA LEU A 94 12.51 -12.41 0.09
C LEU A 94 13.58 -12.67 -0.97
N ASN A 95 13.26 -12.44 -2.24
CA ASN A 95 14.20 -12.55 -3.36
C ASN A 95 15.42 -11.61 -3.22
N ASP A 96 15.21 -10.39 -2.73
CA ASP A 96 16.26 -9.41 -2.45
C ASP A 96 17.17 -9.86 -1.31
N LYS A 97 16.59 -10.39 -0.22
CA LYS A 97 17.37 -10.93 0.91
C LYS A 97 18.20 -12.13 0.51
N LEU A 98 17.64 -13.08 -0.24
CA LEU A 98 18.38 -14.24 -0.73
C LEU A 98 19.60 -13.81 -1.56
N ARG A 99 19.45 -12.83 -2.45
CA ARG A 99 20.57 -12.34 -3.28
C ARG A 99 21.60 -11.57 -2.49
N LYS A 100 21.20 -10.81 -1.46
CA LYS A 100 22.14 -10.13 -0.54
C LYS A 100 22.95 -11.09 0.33
N LEU A 101 22.46 -12.31 0.54
CA LEU A 101 23.23 -13.39 1.17
C LEU A 101 24.21 -14.08 0.20
N ASN A 102 24.42 -13.53 -1.00
CA ASN A 102 25.28 -14.10 -2.05
C ASN A 102 24.92 -15.55 -2.42
N THR A 103 23.63 -15.92 -2.29
CA THR A 103 23.17 -17.25 -2.71
C THR A 103 23.32 -17.41 -4.21
N ASN A 104 23.60 -18.62 -4.68
CA ASN A 104 23.52 -18.98 -6.08
C ASN A 104 22.08 -19.37 -6.48
N GLU A 105 21.83 -19.57 -7.77
CA GLU A 105 20.49 -19.91 -8.28
C GLU A 105 19.94 -21.20 -7.67
N ASN A 106 20.76 -22.24 -7.51
CA ASN A 106 20.34 -23.51 -6.93
C ASN A 106 19.94 -23.35 -5.47
N GLN A 107 20.70 -22.60 -4.69
CA GLN A 107 20.36 -22.27 -3.30
C GLN A 107 19.01 -21.54 -3.20
N ARG A 108 18.76 -20.59 -4.11
CA ARG A 108 17.46 -19.89 -4.17
C ARG A 108 16.32 -20.84 -4.53
N LYS A 109 16.51 -21.72 -5.52
CA LYS A 109 15.52 -22.74 -5.90
C LYS A 109 15.19 -23.66 -4.73
N THR A 110 16.22 -24.21 -4.07
CA THR A 110 16.05 -25.05 -2.88
C THR A 110 15.32 -24.31 -1.75
N PHE A 111 15.57 -23.01 -1.57
CA PHE A 111 14.85 -22.23 -0.56
C PHE A 111 13.34 -22.19 -0.83
N TYR A 112 12.94 -21.91 -2.07
CA TYR A 112 11.52 -21.90 -2.45
C TYR A 112 10.88 -23.30 -2.43
N GLU A 113 11.61 -24.35 -2.78
CA GLU A 113 11.14 -25.73 -2.64
C GLU A 113 10.90 -26.13 -1.18
N ILE A 114 11.69 -25.60 -0.25
CA ILE A 114 11.45 -25.79 1.18
C ILE A 114 10.19 -25.03 1.60
N LEU A 115 9.99 -23.79 1.17
CA LEU A 115 8.74 -23.05 1.42
C LEU A 115 7.51 -23.73 0.80
N GLU A 116 7.67 -24.49 -0.27
CA GLU A 116 6.58 -25.24 -0.90
C GLU A 116 6.18 -26.48 -0.10
N THR A 117 7.15 -27.20 0.49
CA THR A 117 6.85 -28.33 1.41
C THR A 117 6.06 -27.95 2.66
N MET A 118 5.82 -26.67 2.82
CA MET A 118 5.42 -25.96 4.01
C MET A 118 4.10 -25.22 3.84
N GLN A 119 3.51 -25.35 2.66
CA GLN A 119 2.35 -24.58 2.25
C GLN A 119 1.13 -24.80 3.13
N GLU A 120 0.95 -26.00 3.67
CA GLU A 120 -0.14 -26.36 4.57
C GLU A 120 0.06 -25.78 5.98
N ASP A 121 1.29 -25.85 6.52
CA ASP A 121 1.61 -25.37 7.88
C ASP A 121 1.56 -23.85 7.99
N LEU A 122 1.95 -23.14 6.92
CA LEU A 122 1.94 -21.68 6.85
C LEU A 122 0.65 -21.12 6.20
N TYR A 123 -0.24 -21.97 5.70
CA TYR A 123 -1.39 -21.56 4.90
C TYR A 123 -1.01 -20.63 3.72
N ILE A 124 0.13 -20.89 3.07
CA ILE A 124 0.64 -20.12 1.91
C ILE A 124 0.36 -20.81 0.57
N GLU A 125 -0.36 -21.93 0.58
CA GLU A 125 -0.71 -22.69 -0.63
C GLU A 125 -1.32 -21.79 -1.71
N ASP A 126 -2.27 -20.92 -1.34
CA ASP A 126 -2.88 -19.98 -2.28
C ASP A 126 -1.87 -18.98 -2.87
N LEU A 127 -0.85 -18.56 -2.09
CA LEU A 127 0.18 -17.66 -2.60
C LEU A 127 1.10 -18.34 -3.60
N ILE A 128 1.38 -19.63 -3.40
CA ILE A 128 2.22 -20.43 -4.30
C ILE A 128 1.43 -20.75 -5.57
N ASN A 129 0.22 -21.31 -5.41
CA ASN A 129 -0.64 -21.72 -6.53
C ASN A 129 -1.05 -20.55 -7.44
N ASN A 130 -1.23 -19.35 -6.87
CA ASN A 130 -1.55 -18.14 -7.64
C ASN A 130 -0.30 -17.38 -8.14
N ASN A 131 0.89 -17.99 -8.08
CA ASN A 131 2.15 -17.38 -8.54
C ASN A 131 2.46 -16.02 -7.88
N ILE A 132 2.16 -15.87 -6.60
CA ILE A 132 2.45 -14.67 -5.81
C ILE A 132 3.80 -14.81 -5.10
N LEU A 133 4.06 -16.00 -4.53
CA LEU A 133 5.32 -16.35 -3.86
C LEU A 133 6.14 -17.28 -4.75
N TYR A 134 7.18 -16.76 -5.39
CA TYR A 134 7.99 -17.48 -6.37
C TYR A 134 9.41 -16.91 -6.50
N LEU A 135 10.34 -17.73 -7.00
CA LEU A 135 11.69 -17.29 -7.34
C LEU A 135 11.66 -16.39 -8.58
N ILE A 136 11.97 -15.10 -8.42
CA ILE A 136 12.00 -14.13 -9.52
C ILE A 136 13.27 -14.38 -10.36
N GLU A 137 13.14 -14.48 -11.69
CA GLU A 137 14.29 -14.60 -12.59
C GLU A 137 15.24 -13.41 -12.48
N ASP A 138 16.55 -13.61 -12.68
CA ASP A 138 17.56 -12.57 -12.49
C ASP A 138 17.34 -11.34 -13.38
N ARG A 139 16.88 -11.52 -14.63
CA ARG A 139 16.58 -10.39 -15.52
C ARG A 139 15.48 -9.47 -14.96
N TYR A 140 14.40 -10.06 -14.44
CA TYR A 140 13.27 -9.34 -13.87
C TYR A 140 13.62 -8.79 -12.50
N PHE A 141 14.34 -9.55 -11.68
CA PHE A 141 14.81 -9.11 -10.38
C PHE A 141 15.66 -7.84 -10.49
N ASN A 142 16.60 -7.81 -11.44
CA ASN A 142 17.46 -6.65 -11.66
C ASN A 142 16.66 -5.39 -12.02
N ASN A 143 15.63 -5.54 -12.85
CA ASN A 143 14.72 -4.45 -13.21
C ASN A 143 13.85 -4.02 -12.02
N MET A 144 13.29 -4.98 -11.27
CA MET A 144 12.50 -4.70 -10.07
C MET A 144 13.32 -4.00 -9.00
N SER A 145 14.58 -4.40 -8.83
CA SER A 145 15.52 -3.77 -7.89
C SER A 145 15.78 -2.30 -8.24
N LEU A 146 15.88 -1.96 -9.53
CA LEU A 146 15.99 -0.58 -9.99
C LEU A 146 14.73 0.23 -9.63
N ILE A 147 13.55 -0.27 -9.96
CA ILE A 147 12.28 0.40 -9.62
C ILE A 147 12.14 0.58 -8.11
N ASN A 148 12.48 -0.44 -7.32
CA ASN A 148 12.44 -0.37 -5.87
C ASN A 148 13.36 0.73 -5.31
N ARG A 149 14.58 0.87 -5.84
CA ARG A 149 15.51 1.95 -5.43
C ARG A 149 14.99 3.34 -5.81
N LEU A 150 14.34 3.47 -6.97
CA LEU A 150 13.70 4.72 -7.39
C LEU A 150 12.59 5.12 -6.41
N TYR A 151 11.69 4.21 -6.05
CA TYR A 151 10.64 4.50 -5.08
C TYR A 151 11.19 4.75 -3.67
N ASP A 152 12.18 3.97 -3.20
CA ASP A 152 12.82 4.19 -1.90
C ASP A 152 13.48 5.58 -1.79
N THR A 153 14.22 5.99 -2.82
CA THR A 153 14.82 7.34 -2.87
C THR A 153 13.75 8.43 -2.98
N TYR A 154 12.69 8.22 -3.77
CA TYR A 154 11.54 9.11 -3.83
C TYR A 154 10.88 9.34 -2.46
N TYR A 155 10.60 8.28 -1.69
CA TYR A 155 9.98 8.46 -0.37
C TYR A 155 10.90 9.19 0.62
N LYS A 156 12.21 8.99 0.51
CA LYS A 156 13.22 9.72 1.31
C LYS A 156 13.28 11.20 0.94
N ILE A 157 13.20 11.53 -0.34
CA ILE A 157 13.20 12.92 -0.83
C ILE A 157 11.95 13.67 -0.34
N PHE A 158 10.78 13.05 -0.43
CA PHE A 158 9.50 13.70 -0.14
C PHE A 158 8.97 13.45 1.28
N GLY A 159 9.77 12.82 2.16
CA GLY A 159 9.44 12.59 3.56
C GLY A 159 8.17 11.76 3.78
N ILE A 160 7.87 10.81 2.89
CA ILE A 160 6.58 10.08 2.88
C ILE A 160 6.56 8.95 3.91
N ASN A 161 7.72 8.37 4.26
CA ASN A 161 7.82 7.21 5.14
C ASN A 161 8.02 7.55 6.63
N GLY A 162 7.70 8.78 7.07
CA GLY A 162 7.80 9.18 8.48
C GLY A 162 9.21 9.26 9.05
N ASN A 163 10.25 9.04 8.24
CA ASN A 163 11.63 9.24 8.68
C ASN A 163 11.90 10.72 8.92
N VAL A 164 12.75 11.01 9.93
CA VAL A 164 13.23 12.37 10.22
C VAL A 164 13.84 12.94 8.94
N TYR A 165 13.25 14.03 8.45
CA TYR A 165 13.73 14.76 7.29
C TYR A 165 15.17 15.20 7.52
N ASP A 166 16.10 14.60 6.78
CA ASP A 166 17.51 14.95 6.81
C ASP A 166 17.84 15.77 5.58
N GLU A 167 17.67 17.09 5.70
CA GLU A 167 17.92 18.07 4.64
C GLU A 167 19.32 17.91 4.02
N GLN A 168 20.33 17.54 4.83
CA GLN A 168 21.71 17.36 4.37
C GLN A 168 21.86 16.14 3.46
N LYS A 169 21.08 15.08 3.68
CA LYS A 169 21.09 13.89 2.81
C LYS A 169 20.17 14.01 1.62
N CYS A 170 19.21 14.93 1.63
CA CYS A 170 18.18 15.00 0.60
C CYS A 170 18.77 15.22 -0.81
N SER A 171 19.78 16.09 -0.94
CA SER A 171 20.54 16.29 -2.19
C SER A 171 21.22 15.02 -2.69
N SER A 172 21.73 14.19 -1.79
CA SER A 172 22.33 12.91 -2.14
C SER A 172 21.29 11.90 -2.65
N TYR A 173 20.08 11.88 -2.05
CA TYR A 173 18.98 11.04 -2.52
C TYR A 173 18.43 11.51 -3.87
N ALA A 174 18.30 12.81 -4.07
CA ALA A 174 17.87 13.39 -5.35
C ALA A 174 18.84 13.01 -6.48
N LYS A 175 20.16 13.16 -6.25
CA LYS A 175 21.18 12.75 -7.21
C LYS A 175 21.13 11.25 -7.50
N LEU A 176 21.07 10.42 -6.45
CA LEU A 176 20.99 8.97 -6.60
C LEU A 176 19.74 8.54 -7.38
N CYS A 177 18.58 9.14 -7.08
CA CYS A 177 17.34 8.91 -7.82
C CYS A 177 17.50 9.30 -9.29
N TYR A 178 18.16 10.43 -9.57
CA TYR A 178 18.39 10.89 -10.92
C TYR A 178 19.26 9.92 -11.73
N ASP A 179 20.41 9.56 -11.16
CA ASP A 179 21.38 8.66 -11.79
C ASP A 179 20.78 7.27 -12.04
N GLU A 180 20.06 6.70 -11.08
CA GLU A 180 19.38 5.42 -11.21
C GLU A 180 18.30 5.45 -12.29
N TYR A 181 17.51 6.53 -12.37
CA TYR A 181 16.46 6.66 -13.38
C TYR A 181 17.06 6.74 -14.77
N LYS A 182 18.07 7.61 -14.96
CA LYS A 182 18.76 7.80 -16.24
C LYS A 182 19.38 6.48 -16.72
N ASN A 183 20.08 5.78 -15.85
CA ASN A 183 20.68 4.48 -16.16
C ASN A 183 19.64 3.41 -16.49
N SER A 184 18.50 3.42 -15.79
CA SER A 184 17.38 2.53 -16.05
C SER A 184 16.73 2.82 -17.41
N LEU A 185 16.52 4.09 -17.74
CA LEU A 185 15.88 4.53 -18.97
C LEU A 185 16.74 4.23 -20.20
N LEU A 186 18.08 4.30 -20.09
CA LEU A 186 18.99 3.86 -21.15
C LEU A 186 18.77 2.38 -21.54
N LYS A 187 18.32 1.52 -20.62
CA LYS A 187 18.00 0.12 -20.96
C LYS A 187 16.80 0.03 -21.91
N CYS A 188 15.80 0.89 -21.74
CA CYS A 188 14.61 0.92 -22.58
C CYS A 188 14.89 1.33 -24.04
N TYR A 189 15.99 2.05 -24.27
CA TYR A 189 16.42 2.46 -25.62
C TYR A 189 17.44 1.50 -26.25
N LYS A 190 17.92 0.48 -25.53
CA LYS A 190 18.83 -0.50 -26.10
C LYS A 190 18.08 -1.45 -27.02
N ASN A 191 18.57 -1.60 -28.25
CA ASN A 191 18.06 -2.58 -29.21
C ASN A 191 18.04 -3.99 -28.58
N GLY A 192 16.89 -4.66 -28.70
CA GLY A 192 16.68 -6.01 -28.16
C GLY A 192 16.20 -6.07 -26.70
N PHE A 193 16.02 -4.94 -26.02
CA PHE A 193 15.35 -4.91 -24.72
C PHE A 193 13.83 -5.09 -24.90
N ASN A 194 13.25 -6.10 -24.26
CA ASN A 194 11.85 -6.50 -24.48
C ASN A 194 10.93 -6.37 -23.25
N ASP A 195 11.44 -5.89 -22.12
CA ASP A 195 10.62 -5.69 -20.91
C ASP A 195 9.88 -4.35 -20.97
N LYS A 196 8.80 -4.32 -21.76
CA LYS A 196 7.96 -3.13 -21.94
C LYS A 196 7.34 -2.66 -20.62
N LYS A 197 6.97 -3.61 -19.73
CA LYS A 197 6.40 -3.31 -18.40
C LYS A 197 7.36 -2.53 -17.53
N PHE A 198 8.66 -2.83 -17.58
CA PHE A 198 9.68 -2.06 -16.87
C PHE A 198 9.73 -0.61 -17.38
N CYS A 199 9.71 -0.42 -18.70
CA CYS A 199 9.74 0.91 -19.30
C CYS A 199 8.48 1.73 -18.99
N ASP A 200 7.32 1.09 -18.98
CA ASP A 200 6.07 1.72 -18.58
C ASP A 200 6.10 2.10 -17.08
N ALA A 201 6.67 1.25 -16.22
CA ALA A 201 6.87 1.58 -14.80
C ALA A 201 7.82 2.76 -14.57
N LEU A 202 8.87 2.90 -15.38
CA LEU A 202 9.75 4.08 -15.35
C LEU A 202 9.01 5.36 -15.74
N LYS A 203 8.15 5.30 -16.76
CA LYS A 203 7.30 6.44 -17.15
C LYS A 203 6.35 6.82 -16.02
N GLU A 204 5.67 5.84 -15.44
CA GLU A 204 4.77 6.07 -14.29
C GLU A 204 5.54 6.70 -13.10
N PHE A 205 6.74 6.22 -12.80
CA PHE A 205 7.60 6.79 -11.76
C PHE A 205 7.98 8.24 -12.05
N ARG A 206 8.41 8.56 -13.28
CA ARG A 206 8.75 9.95 -13.67
C ARG A 206 7.56 10.89 -13.46
N CYS A 207 6.37 10.49 -13.90
CA CYS A 207 5.16 11.28 -13.71
C CYS A 207 4.89 11.54 -12.23
N LEU A 208 5.02 10.52 -11.38
CA LEU A 208 4.84 10.66 -9.93
C LEU A 208 5.88 11.62 -9.31
N TYR A 209 7.14 11.48 -9.71
CA TYR A 209 8.24 12.28 -9.19
C TYR A 209 8.10 13.76 -9.57
N GLU A 210 7.88 14.06 -10.85
CA GLU A 210 7.74 15.44 -11.34
C GLU A 210 6.49 16.10 -10.74
N LYS A 211 5.39 15.35 -10.60
CA LYS A 211 4.20 15.83 -9.87
C LYS A 211 4.55 16.19 -8.43
N SER A 212 5.21 15.30 -7.69
CA SER A 212 5.54 15.52 -6.28
C SER A 212 6.52 16.68 -6.10
N LYS A 213 7.46 16.85 -7.04
CA LYS A 213 8.38 17.99 -7.10
C LYS A 213 7.61 19.31 -7.27
N SER A 214 6.54 19.32 -8.05
CA SER A 214 5.68 20.51 -8.22
C SER A 214 4.79 20.80 -7.00
N GLU A 215 4.37 19.77 -6.27
CA GLU A 215 3.45 19.89 -5.12
C GLU A 215 4.16 20.11 -3.78
N LYS A 216 5.39 19.61 -3.61
CA LYS A 216 6.16 19.70 -2.37
C LYS A 216 7.46 20.49 -2.57
N VAL A 217 7.45 21.75 -2.15
CA VAL A 217 8.67 22.55 -1.93
C VAL A 217 9.29 22.17 -0.58
N LEU A 218 9.73 20.92 -0.42
CA LEU A 218 10.44 20.52 0.80
C LEU A 218 11.95 20.83 0.71
N MET A 219 12.51 20.89 -0.50
CA MET A 219 13.92 21.23 -0.72
C MET A 219 14.07 22.69 -1.16
N ASN A 220 14.27 23.60 -0.20
CA ASN A 220 14.49 25.02 -0.47
C ASN A 220 15.88 25.34 -1.08
N SER A 221 16.73 24.35 -1.35
CA SER A 221 18.14 24.63 -1.73
C SER A 221 18.71 23.75 -2.84
N VAL A 222 18.03 22.70 -3.29
CA VAL A 222 18.47 21.90 -4.44
C VAL A 222 17.27 21.58 -5.30
N GLN A 223 17.22 22.15 -6.51
CA GLN A 223 16.28 21.70 -7.52
C GLN A 223 16.71 20.30 -7.95
N PRO A 224 15.93 19.23 -7.68
CA PRO A 224 16.23 17.94 -8.27
C PRO A 224 16.22 18.09 -9.79
N GLU A 225 17.29 17.65 -10.45
CA GLU A 225 17.43 17.73 -11.90
C GLU A 225 16.18 17.15 -12.57
N SER A 226 15.58 17.90 -13.50
CA SER A 226 14.43 17.39 -14.23
C SER A 226 14.84 16.23 -15.12
N PHE A 227 13.96 15.24 -15.26
CA PHE A 227 14.21 14.02 -16.02
C PHE A 227 14.21 14.19 -17.56
N HIS A 228 14.48 15.38 -18.07
CA HIS A 228 14.57 15.61 -19.51
C HIS A 228 15.86 15.00 -20.09
N LEU A 229 15.72 13.93 -20.89
CA LEU A 229 16.79 13.44 -21.75
C LEU A 229 16.80 14.21 -23.08
N LYS A 230 18.00 14.64 -23.50
CA LYS A 230 18.25 15.29 -24.80
C LYS A 230 18.10 14.38 -26.04
N SER A 231 17.71 13.12 -25.87
CA SER A 231 17.63 12.14 -26.97
C SER A 231 16.20 11.83 -27.44
N GLU A 232 15.22 12.67 -27.11
CA GLU A 232 13.98 12.75 -27.88
C GLU A 232 14.27 13.56 -29.15
N ASP A 233 14.92 12.93 -30.14
CA ASP A 233 15.00 13.48 -31.50
C ASP A 233 13.57 13.61 -32.05
N SER A 234 13.03 14.83 -31.91
CA SER A 234 12.24 15.63 -32.86
C SER A 234 11.08 15.02 -33.67
N GLY A 235 10.60 13.82 -33.35
CA GLY A 235 9.47 13.20 -34.06
C GLY A 235 8.14 13.20 -33.28
N THR A 236 8.19 13.01 -31.97
CA THR A 236 7.02 12.81 -31.10
C THR A 236 6.71 14.01 -30.20
N VAL A 237 7.74 14.77 -29.79
CA VAL A 237 7.62 15.93 -28.89
C VAL A 237 6.74 17.01 -29.49
N ASP A 238 6.77 17.21 -30.81
CA ASP A 238 5.93 18.23 -31.46
C ASP A 238 4.44 17.86 -31.41
N LYS A 239 4.05 16.58 -31.53
CA LYS A 239 2.64 16.19 -31.45
C LYS A 239 2.09 16.23 -30.02
N GLU A 240 2.88 15.81 -29.04
CA GLU A 240 2.48 15.83 -27.62
C GLU A 240 2.37 17.28 -27.11
N ASN A 241 3.34 18.17 -27.45
CA ASN A 241 3.25 19.59 -27.12
C ASN A 241 2.12 20.31 -27.87
N ILE A 242 1.82 19.96 -29.12
CA ILE A 242 0.72 20.57 -29.89
C ILE A 242 -0.65 20.14 -29.34
N LEU A 243 -0.81 18.88 -28.91
CA LEU A 243 -2.07 18.37 -28.37
C LEU A 243 -2.29 18.81 -26.92
N GLN A 244 -1.24 18.84 -26.10
CA GLN A 244 -1.29 19.35 -24.73
C GLN A 244 -1.47 20.87 -24.66
N LYS A 245 -0.97 21.62 -25.66
CA LYS A 245 -1.34 23.05 -25.83
C LYS A 245 -2.78 23.27 -26.28
N LYS A 246 -3.40 22.30 -26.96
CA LYS A 246 -4.79 22.42 -27.44
C LYS A 246 -5.84 22.15 -26.35
N CYS A 247 -5.48 21.42 -25.31
CA CYS A 247 -6.41 20.94 -24.28
C CYS A 247 -5.98 21.34 -22.86
N GLU A 248 -6.08 22.64 -22.58
CA GLU A 248 -5.72 23.27 -21.30
C GLU A 248 -6.42 22.62 -20.09
N VAL A 249 -7.63 22.09 -20.31
CA VAL A 249 -8.43 21.39 -19.29
C VAL A 249 -7.69 20.25 -18.60
N PHE A 250 -6.80 19.52 -19.28
CA PHE A 250 -6.04 18.43 -18.67
C PHE A 250 -4.99 18.92 -17.67
N ASN A 251 -4.38 20.07 -17.97
CA ASN A 251 -3.45 20.73 -17.06
C ASN A 251 -4.22 21.28 -15.86
N ASN A 252 -5.40 21.87 -16.08
CA ASN A 252 -6.25 22.42 -15.02
C ASN A 252 -6.73 21.33 -14.05
N ILE A 253 -7.31 20.23 -14.53
CA ILE A 253 -7.78 19.12 -13.68
C ILE A 253 -6.64 18.51 -12.85
N SER A 254 -5.41 18.54 -13.37
CA SER A 254 -4.23 17.99 -12.70
C SER A 254 -3.51 19.01 -11.81
N SER A 255 -3.91 20.29 -11.85
CA SER A 255 -3.23 21.40 -11.18
C SER A 255 -3.81 21.67 -9.79
N PHE A 256 -2.91 21.71 -8.80
CA PHE A 256 -3.26 22.15 -7.45
C PHE A 256 -3.74 23.61 -7.42
N GLU A 257 -3.21 24.47 -8.29
CA GLU A 257 -3.64 25.87 -8.39
C GLU A 257 -5.10 25.95 -8.82
N TYR A 258 -5.50 25.15 -9.81
CA TYR A 258 -6.89 25.08 -10.24
C TYR A 258 -7.79 24.55 -9.12
N SER A 259 -7.42 23.46 -8.43
CA SER A 259 -8.23 22.93 -7.32
C SER A 259 -8.36 23.91 -6.16
N THR A 260 -7.29 24.64 -5.82
CA THR A 260 -7.35 25.67 -4.75
C THR A 260 -8.16 26.89 -5.14
N LYS A 261 -8.09 27.31 -6.42
CA LYS A 261 -8.95 28.35 -6.97
C LYS A 261 -10.41 27.90 -6.97
N PHE A 262 -10.67 26.68 -7.43
CA PHE A 262 -11.99 26.07 -7.45
C PHE A 262 -12.58 25.94 -6.05
N TYR A 263 -11.79 25.59 -5.03
CA TYR A 263 -12.25 25.51 -3.64
C TYR A 263 -12.78 26.85 -3.11
N LYS A 264 -12.16 27.97 -3.50
CA LYS A 264 -12.52 29.33 -3.07
C LYS A 264 -13.80 29.87 -3.73
N TYR A 265 -14.24 29.26 -4.83
CA TYR A 265 -15.46 29.66 -5.51
C TYR A 265 -16.71 29.39 -4.65
N ASP A 266 -17.70 30.27 -4.80
CA ASP A 266 -19.05 30.02 -4.30
C ASP A 266 -19.74 28.88 -5.09
N LYS A 267 -20.93 28.48 -4.66
CA LYS A 267 -21.63 27.33 -5.26
C LYS A 267 -21.93 27.55 -6.76
N ASP A 268 -22.34 28.76 -7.14
CA ASP A 268 -22.75 29.06 -8.52
C ASP A 268 -21.53 29.13 -9.44
N GLN A 269 -20.44 29.75 -8.97
CA GLN A 269 -19.15 29.78 -9.66
C GLN A 269 -18.58 28.36 -9.84
N LYS A 270 -18.60 27.53 -8.79
CA LYS A 270 -18.18 26.12 -8.89
C LYS A 270 -18.99 25.39 -9.95
N LYS A 271 -20.30 25.60 -9.98
CA LYS A 271 -21.19 24.96 -10.95
C LYS A 271 -20.87 25.37 -12.38
N ILE A 272 -20.71 26.67 -12.64
CA ILE A 272 -20.36 27.19 -13.97
C ILE A 272 -19.01 26.64 -14.43
N GLU A 273 -17.99 26.76 -13.57
CA GLU A 273 -16.64 26.30 -13.91
C GLU A 273 -16.59 24.79 -14.14
N MET A 274 -17.26 24.02 -13.29
CA MET A 274 -17.32 22.56 -13.43
C MET A 274 -18.03 22.13 -14.71
N LYS A 275 -19.08 22.84 -15.12
CA LYS A 275 -19.75 22.60 -16.40
C LYS A 275 -18.79 22.83 -17.57
N ASN A 276 -18.06 23.95 -17.58
CA ASN A 276 -17.06 24.25 -18.62
C ASN A 276 -15.97 23.18 -18.67
N MET A 277 -15.41 22.84 -17.51
CA MET A 277 -14.38 21.81 -17.37
C MET A 277 -14.84 20.44 -17.88
N ILE A 278 -16.04 19.99 -17.52
CA ILE A 278 -16.57 18.69 -17.98
C ILE A 278 -16.72 18.69 -19.51
N ASN A 279 -17.26 19.77 -20.07
CA ASN A 279 -17.48 19.90 -21.50
C ASN A 279 -16.15 19.90 -22.27
N ASP A 280 -15.18 20.69 -21.82
CA ASP A 280 -13.85 20.76 -22.41
C ASP A 280 -13.09 19.45 -22.25
N PHE A 281 -13.22 18.79 -21.10
CA PHE A 281 -12.61 17.49 -20.84
C PHE A 281 -13.09 16.47 -21.86
N TYR A 282 -14.40 16.31 -22.03
CA TYR A 282 -14.93 15.31 -22.95
C TYR A 282 -14.61 15.65 -24.41
N LYS A 283 -14.69 16.92 -24.80
CA LYS A 283 -14.24 17.38 -26.11
C LYS A 283 -12.80 16.92 -26.40
N CYS A 284 -11.90 17.24 -25.47
CA CYS A 284 -10.48 16.93 -25.59
C CYS A 284 -10.20 15.42 -25.50
N TYR A 285 -10.88 14.72 -24.60
CA TYR A 285 -10.71 13.28 -24.39
C TYR A 285 -11.04 12.51 -25.67
N GLY A 286 -12.13 12.87 -26.37
CA GLY A 286 -12.47 12.24 -27.65
C GLY A 286 -11.44 12.48 -28.76
N GLU A 287 -10.70 13.59 -28.73
CA GLU A 287 -9.61 13.83 -29.68
C GLU A 287 -8.38 12.97 -29.34
N ILE A 288 -7.98 12.92 -28.06
CA ILE A 288 -6.78 12.18 -27.63
C ILE A 288 -7.01 10.67 -27.69
N GLU A 289 -8.16 10.16 -27.27
CA GLU A 289 -8.44 8.72 -27.25
C GLU A 289 -8.26 8.07 -28.62
N ARG A 290 -8.54 8.80 -29.70
CA ARG A 290 -8.34 8.31 -31.08
C ARG A 290 -6.87 8.24 -31.48
N THR A 291 -6.02 9.11 -30.94
CA THR A 291 -4.60 9.22 -31.33
C THR A 291 -3.66 8.52 -30.36
N ASP A 292 -3.96 8.55 -29.06
CA ASP A 292 -3.19 7.94 -27.98
C ASP A 292 -4.11 7.49 -26.83
N PRO A 293 -4.67 6.27 -26.91
CA PRO A 293 -5.58 5.73 -25.90
C PRO A 293 -4.97 5.63 -24.49
N ASN A 294 -3.67 5.37 -24.38
CA ASN A 294 -3.02 5.19 -23.07
C ASN A 294 -2.90 6.51 -22.32
N THR A 295 -2.54 7.58 -23.03
CA THR A 295 -2.49 8.93 -22.48
C THR A 295 -3.89 9.44 -22.13
N ALA A 296 -4.89 9.16 -22.99
CA ALA A 296 -6.29 9.47 -22.68
C ALA A 296 -6.75 8.82 -21.37
N LEU A 297 -6.46 7.52 -21.16
CA LEU A 297 -6.78 6.81 -19.92
C LEU A 297 -6.14 7.47 -18.68
N GLY A 298 -4.91 8.01 -18.82
CA GLY A 298 -4.26 8.80 -17.78
C GLY A 298 -5.08 10.03 -17.39
N TYR A 299 -5.47 10.85 -18.38
CA TYR A 299 -6.29 12.04 -18.14
C TYR A 299 -7.67 11.72 -17.57
N ARG A 300 -8.30 10.65 -18.03
CA ARG A 300 -9.60 10.19 -17.50
C ARG A 300 -9.53 9.78 -16.04
N ARG A 301 -8.41 9.22 -15.59
CA ARG A 301 -8.18 8.95 -14.16
C ARG A 301 -8.12 10.25 -13.35
N HIS A 302 -7.43 11.28 -13.84
CA HIS A 302 -7.37 12.58 -13.17
C HIS A 302 -8.73 13.26 -13.10
N PHE A 303 -9.48 13.25 -14.20
CA PHE A 303 -10.85 13.73 -14.24
C PHE A 303 -11.72 13.03 -13.18
N ARG A 304 -11.71 11.70 -13.12
CA ARG A 304 -12.49 10.95 -12.12
C ARG A 304 -12.12 11.31 -10.68
N LEU A 305 -10.82 11.47 -10.39
CA LEU A 305 -10.35 11.89 -9.06
C LEU A 305 -10.89 13.28 -8.69
N PHE A 306 -10.82 14.24 -9.61
CA PHE A 306 -11.37 15.56 -9.40
C PHE A 306 -12.89 15.51 -9.17
N ILE A 307 -13.62 14.73 -9.99
CA ILE A 307 -15.08 14.59 -9.84
C ILE A 307 -15.46 13.98 -8.48
N TYR A 308 -14.68 13.06 -7.93
CA TYR A 308 -14.99 12.47 -6.61
C TYR A 308 -15.03 13.50 -5.47
N GLU A 309 -14.17 14.52 -5.52
CA GLU A 309 -14.18 15.60 -4.52
C GLU A 309 -15.47 16.46 -4.62
N TYR A 310 -16.12 16.48 -5.79
CA TYR A 310 -17.27 17.32 -6.09
C TYR A 310 -18.46 16.53 -6.64
N ILE A 311 -18.62 15.28 -6.20
CA ILE A 311 -19.57 14.33 -6.80
C ILE A 311 -21.03 14.82 -6.78
N ASN A 312 -21.43 15.51 -5.70
CA ASN A 312 -22.78 16.05 -5.57
C ASN A 312 -23.06 17.11 -6.64
N LEU A 313 -22.06 17.96 -6.92
CA LEU A 313 -22.16 19.01 -7.92
C LEU A 313 -22.15 18.41 -9.35
N TYR A 314 -21.34 17.37 -9.57
CA TYR A 314 -21.38 16.59 -10.81
C TYR A 314 -22.77 16.00 -11.07
N ASN A 315 -23.40 15.38 -10.06
CA ASN A 315 -24.73 14.79 -10.18
C ASN A 315 -25.80 15.85 -10.49
N GLU A 316 -25.71 17.03 -9.87
CA GLU A 316 -26.57 18.18 -10.18
C GLU A 316 -26.43 18.58 -11.66
N ILE A 317 -25.20 18.73 -12.15
CA ILE A 317 -24.91 19.07 -13.55
C ILE A 317 -25.40 17.98 -14.51
N LYS A 318 -25.16 16.71 -14.18
CA LYS A 318 -25.61 15.54 -14.95
C LYS A 318 -27.14 15.51 -15.09
N SER A 319 -27.86 15.79 -14.01
CA SER A 319 -29.32 15.86 -14.01
C SER A 319 -29.81 16.98 -14.93
N GLU A 320 -29.20 18.16 -14.86
CA GLU A 320 -29.53 19.30 -15.72
C GLU A 320 -29.25 19.03 -17.20
N CYS A 321 -28.08 18.49 -17.52
CA CYS A 321 -27.73 18.15 -18.90
C CYS A 321 -28.60 17.00 -19.46
N SER A 322 -29.22 16.19 -18.59
CA SER A 322 -30.08 15.07 -19.00
C SER A 322 -31.56 15.43 -19.17
N SER A 323 -32.05 16.46 -18.46
CA SER A 323 -33.47 16.81 -18.37
C SER A 323 -33.94 17.85 -19.40
N ASN A 324 -33.05 18.67 -19.95
CA ASN A 324 -33.46 19.82 -20.76
C ASN A 324 -33.30 19.58 -22.28
N GLU A 325 -34.42 19.52 -23.02
CA GLU A 325 -34.42 19.34 -24.48
C GLU A 325 -33.98 20.59 -25.25
N GLU A 326 -34.11 21.79 -24.68
CA GLU A 326 -33.69 23.04 -25.31
C GLU A 326 -32.16 23.23 -25.27
N LEU A 327 -31.48 22.71 -24.24
CA LEU A 327 -30.01 22.72 -24.13
C LEU A 327 -29.30 21.70 -25.05
N LYS A 328 -30.06 20.90 -25.81
CA LYS A 328 -29.53 19.92 -26.78
C LYS A 328 -29.20 20.54 -28.14
N LYS A 329 -29.70 21.74 -28.45
CA LYS A 329 -29.52 22.39 -29.76
C LYS A 329 -28.48 23.51 -29.67
N HIS A 330 -27.26 23.18 -30.09
CA HIS A 330 -26.15 24.05 -30.48
C HIS A 330 -25.60 25.05 -29.43
N GLU A 331 -24.27 24.97 -29.22
CA GLU A 331 -23.43 25.93 -28.46
C GLU A 331 -23.62 26.04 -26.94
N GLY A 332 -24.39 25.14 -26.31
CA GLY A 332 -24.51 25.07 -24.85
C GLY A 332 -23.40 24.28 -24.14
N ILE A 333 -23.18 24.59 -22.86
CA ILE A 333 -22.16 23.96 -21.98
C ILE A 333 -22.40 22.44 -21.76
N CYS A 334 -23.57 21.89 -22.13
CA CYS A 334 -23.84 20.45 -22.10
C CYS A 334 -23.62 19.73 -23.45
N SER A 335 -23.10 20.43 -24.47
CA SER A 335 -23.02 19.90 -25.84
C SER A 335 -22.14 18.65 -25.94
N TYR A 336 -20.90 18.68 -25.47
CA TYR A 336 -20.00 17.52 -25.57
C TYR A 336 -20.36 16.41 -24.58
N TYR A 337 -20.90 16.78 -23.41
CA TYR A 337 -21.50 15.82 -22.48
C TYR A 337 -22.60 15.00 -23.19
N ASN A 338 -23.47 15.67 -23.97
CA ASN A 338 -24.56 15.01 -24.68
C ASN A 338 -24.10 14.27 -25.94
N ILE A 339 -23.14 14.80 -26.70
CA ILE A 339 -22.56 14.14 -27.88
C ILE A 339 -21.97 12.78 -27.50
N HIS A 340 -21.31 12.70 -26.35
CA HIS A 340 -20.62 11.49 -25.90
C HIS A 340 -21.38 10.71 -24.82
N LYS A 341 -22.65 11.05 -24.59
CA LYS A 341 -23.51 10.46 -23.55
C LYS A 341 -23.57 8.94 -23.62
N THR A 342 -23.54 8.34 -24.81
CA THR A 342 -23.62 6.89 -25.02
C THR A 342 -22.25 6.19 -25.10
N SER A 343 -21.17 6.92 -24.82
CA SER A 343 -19.79 6.41 -24.87
C SER A 343 -19.13 6.57 -23.48
N TYR A 344 -17.96 7.20 -23.40
CA TYR A 344 -17.19 7.34 -22.17
C TYR A 344 -17.90 8.11 -21.05
N VAL A 345 -18.89 8.96 -21.38
CA VAL A 345 -19.72 9.63 -20.36
C VAL A 345 -20.57 8.61 -19.59
N GLU A 346 -21.10 7.59 -20.26
CA GLU A 346 -21.89 6.53 -19.60
C GLU A 346 -21.02 5.67 -18.70
N ASP A 347 -19.86 5.26 -19.20
CA ASP A 347 -18.86 4.53 -18.41
C ASP A 347 -18.43 5.30 -17.16
N ASP A 348 -18.22 6.62 -17.27
CA ASP A 348 -17.86 7.48 -16.14
C ASP A 348 -19.03 7.58 -15.16
N ASN A 349 -20.26 7.71 -15.66
CA ASN A 349 -21.47 7.69 -14.84
C ASN A 349 -21.64 6.38 -14.06
N ILE A 350 -21.40 5.23 -14.69
CA ILE A 350 -21.41 3.91 -14.04
C ILE A 350 -20.32 3.84 -12.97
N HIS A 351 -19.12 4.34 -13.29
CA HIS A 351 -17.99 4.37 -12.37
C HIS A 351 -18.27 5.20 -11.11
N PHE A 352 -18.89 6.37 -11.27
CA PHE A 352 -19.28 7.23 -10.17
C PHE A 352 -20.38 6.63 -9.30
N ALA A 353 -21.43 6.07 -9.92
CA ALA A 353 -22.51 5.40 -9.19
C ALA A 353 -22.00 4.19 -8.35
N LYS A 354 -21.01 3.45 -8.86
CA LYS A 354 -20.37 2.37 -8.11
C LYS A 354 -19.63 2.89 -6.88
N TRP A 355 -18.93 4.02 -7.02
CA TRP A 355 -18.18 4.63 -5.92
C TRP A 355 -19.12 5.17 -4.82
N GLU A 356 -20.23 5.80 -5.18
CA GLU A 356 -21.22 6.29 -4.20
C GLU A 356 -21.79 5.16 -3.35
N LYS A 357 -22.17 4.02 -3.96
CA LYS A 357 -22.61 2.82 -3.24
C LYS A 357 -21.56 2.31 -2.24
N LEU A 358 -20.27 2.37 -2.59
CA LEU A 358 -19.19 1.97 -1.68
C LEU A 358 -19.06 2.92 -0.48
N GLN A 359 -19.30 4.22 -0.67
CA GLN A 359 -19.27 5.19 0.42
C GLN A 359 -20.49 5.07 1.35
N GLU A 360 -21.67 4.81 0.78
CA GLU A 360 -22.88 4.52 1.56
C GLU A 360 -22.67 3.27 2.43
N GLN A 361 -22.09 2.21 1.89
CA GLN A 361 -21.76 1.00 2.66
C GLN A 361 -20.76 1.26 3.78
N LYS A 362 -19.71 2.06 3.53
CA LYS A 362 -18.75 2.47 4.57
C LYS A 362 -19.43 3.24 5.70
N THR A 363 -20.29 4.20 5.35
CA THR A 363 -21.03 5.04 6.31
C THR A 363 -22.03 4.20 7.12
N TYR A 364 -22.72 3.26 6.47
CA TYR A 364 -23.60 2.29 7.13
C TYR A 364 -22.83 1.39 8.12
N ASN A 365 -21.68 0.88 7.73
CA ASN A 365 -20.85 0.04 8.59
C ASN A 365 -20.25 0.82 9.78
N GLN A 366 -19.88 2.09 9.58
CA GLN A 366 -19.43 3.00 10.65
C GLN A 366 -20.55 3.32 11.65
N SER A 367 -21.77 3.59 11.17
CA SER A 367 -22.93 3.84 12.05
C SER A 367 -23.42 2.59 12.81
N ARG A 368 -23.14 1.39 12.27
CA ARG A 368 -23.41 0.13 12.96
C ARG A 368 -22.39 -0.17 14.05
N THR A 369 -21.11 0.15 13.83
CA THR A 369 -20.05 -0.02 14.85
C THR A 369 -20.18 0.99 15.99
N SER A 370 -20.64 2.22 15.71
CA SER A 370 -20.92 3.21 16.76
C SER A 370 -22.13 2.88 17.63
N LYS A 371 -23.03 1.98 17.18
CA LYS A 371 -24.20 1.51 17.96
C LYS A 371 -23.91 0.34 18.91
N ILE A 372 -22.72 -0.26 18.85
CA ILE A 372 -22.37 -1.46 19.65
C ILE A 372 -21.56 -1.11 20.90
N LEU A 373 -21.10 0.14 21.05
CA LEU A 373 -20.50 0.65 22.30
C LEU A 373 -21.52 1.49 23.08
N PRO A 374 -21.74 1.26 24.38
CA PRO A 374 -22.58 2.13 25.19
C PRO A 374 -21.90 3.50 25.32
N VAL A 375 -22.58 4.51 24.76
CA VAL A 375 -22.27 5.92 24.97
C VAL A 375 -22.50 6.24 26.45
N SER A 376 -21.42 6.52 27.18
CA SER A 376 -21.53 7.30 28.41
C SER A 376 -21.80 8.75 28.02
N ASN A 377 -22.96 9.26 28.42
CA ASN A 377 -23.42 10.63 28.22
C ASN A 377 -22.33 11.66 28.55
N ILE A 378 -22.04 12.54 27.59
CA ILE A 378 -21.54 13.88 27.86
C ILE A 378 -22.37 14.80 26.98
N ASP A 379 -23.47 15.29 27.57
CA ASP A 379 -24.14 16.50 27.10
C ASP A 379 -23.37 17.74 27.60
N ASP A 380 -23.51 18.82 26.84
CA ASP A 380 -23.11 20.20 27.10
C ASP A 380 -21.62 20.59 27.02
N TYR A 381 -21.23 21.05 25.83
CA TYR A 381 -20.06 21.90 25.63
C TYR A 381 -20.51 23.32 25.26
N HIS A 382 -20.82 24.12 26.28
CA HIS A 382 -20.67 25.56 26.17
C HIS A 382 -20.21 26.15 27.52
N THR A 383 -19.05 26.81 27.44
CA THR A 383 -18.54 27.81 28.40
C THR A 383 -17.83 27.24 29.64
N ILE A 384 -16.50 27.42 29.71
CA ILE A 384 -15.82 28.29 30.71
C ILE A 384 -14.29 28.09 30.63
N LYS A 385 -13.60 29.24 30.64
CA LYS A 385 -12.15 29.42 30.78
C LYS A 385 -11.61 28.90 32.13
N ALA A 386 -10.34 28.47 32.07
CA ALA A 386 -9.30 28.60 33.09
C ALA A 386 -9.44 27.81 34.41
N ASN A 387 -8.27 27.32 34.86
CA ASN A 387 -7.95 26.65 36.12
C ASN A 387 -8.33 25.17 36.26
N PHE A 388 -7.45 24.27 35.83
CA PHE A 388 -7.18 23.01 36.55
C PHE A 388 -5.69 22.66 36.41
N ILE A 389 -4.88 23.27 37.27
CA ILE A 389 -3.56 22.75 37.63
C ILE A 389 -3.79 21.76 38.79
N THR A 390 -3.34 20.51 38.60
CA THR A 390 -3.21 19.38 39.57
C THR A 390 -4.49 18.72 40.11
N PRO A 391 -4.60 17.36 40.07
CA PRO A 391 -3.66 16.46 40.77
C PRO A 391 -3.21 15.22 39.95
N PHE A 392 -2.67 15.40 38.74
CA PHE A 392 -2.13 14.27 37.96
C PHE A 392 -0.64 13.95 38.26
N CYS A 393 0.08 14.84 38.95
CA CYS A 393 1.51 14.65 39.22
C CYS A 393 1.81 13.72 40.40
N LEU A 394 0.86 13.51 41.32
CA LEU A 394 1.11 12.68 42.51
C LEU A 394 1.05 11.17 42.20
N THR A 395 0.24 10.75 41.23
CA THR A 395 0.06 9.32 40.91
C THR A 395 1.26 8.74 40.14
N VAL A 396 1.83 9.50 39.21
CA VAL A 396 3.03 9.08 38.45
C VAL A 396 4.27 9.07 39.34
N GLY A 397 4.40 10.04 40.24
CA GLY A 397 5.52 10.10 41.20
C GLY A 397 5.55 8.89 42.15
N ILE A 398 4.38 8.46 42.66
CA ILE A 398 4.27 7.29 43.54
C ILE A 398 4.66 6.00 42.81
N PHE A 399 4.27 5.85 41.53
CA PHE A 399 4.62 4.67 40.74
C PHE A 399 6.13 4.53 40.49
N ILE A 400 6.83 5.65 40.24
CA ILE A 400 8.27 5.66 40.03
C ILE A 400 9.02 5.35 41.35
N ILE A 401 8.54 5.87 42.48
CA ILE A 401 9.13 5.58 43.80
C ILE A 401 8.96 4.11 44.16
N LEU A 402 7.79 3.51 43.90
CA LEU A 402 7.55 2.07 44.12
C LEU A 402 8.44 1.19 43.22
N LEU A 403 8.67 1.57 41.97
CA LEU A 403 9.60 0.87 41.06
C LEU A 403 11.06 0.96 41.52
N CYS A 404 11.48 2.13 42.04
CA CYS A 404 12.81 2.30 42.61
C CYS A 404 12.99 1.46 43.88
N LEU A 405 11.99 1.42 44.77
CA LEU A 405 12.03 0.60 45.99
C LEU A 405 12.00 -0.90 45.67
N TYR A 406 11.30 -1.32 44.61
CA TYR A 406 11.31 -2.71 44.14
C TYR A 406 12.70 -3.15 43.65
N LYS A 407 13.42 -2.26 42.94
CA LYS A 407 14.72 -2.60 42.31
C LYS A 407 15.92 -2.44 43.25
N PHE A 408 15.85 -1.55 44.24
CA PHE A 408 17.03 -1.13 45.02
C PHE A 408 16.97 -1.44 46.53
N THR A 409 15.92 -2.10 47.03
CA THR A 409 15.83 -2.52 48.44
C THR A 409 15.82 -4.05 48.57
N PRO A 410 16.35 -4.67 49.66
CA PRO A 410 16.44 -6.13 49.80
C PRO A 410 15.10 -6.87 49.88
N LEU A 411 13.98 -6.13 49.87
CA LEU A 411 12.61 -6.66 49.94
C LEU A 411 12.13 -7.25 48.60
N GLY A 412 12.73 -6.87 47.46
CA GLY A 412 12.35 -7.36 46.12
C GLY A 412 12.57 -8.86 45.91
N SER A 413 13.56 -9.46 46.60
CA SER A 413 13.84 -10.89 46.49
C SER A 413 12.78 -11.78 47.17
N LYS A 414 12.16 -11.31 48.26
CA LYS A 414 11.09 -12.03 48.98
C LYS A 414 9.76 -12.04 48.23
N PHE A 415 9.45 -11.00 47.44
CA PHE A 415 8.27 -10.99 46.59
C PHE A 415 8.41 -11.93 45.38
N ARG A 416 9.64 -12.13 44.89
CA ARG A 416 9.93 -13.05 43.79
C ARG A 416 9.77 -14.52 44.20
N SER A 417 10.10 -14.87 45.44
CA SER A 417 9.90 -16.24 45.96
C SER A 417 8.43 -16.59 46.19
N LEU A 418 7.58 -15.61 46.57
CA LEU A 418 6.14 -15.82 46.76
C LEU A 418 5.39 -16.11 45.46
N LEU A 419 5.82 -15.53 44.34
CA LEU A 419 5.24 -15.80 43.01
C LEU A 419 5.67 -17.15 42.44
N ILE A 420 6.89 -17.60 42.75
CA ILE A 420 7.39 -18.93 42.33
C ILE A 420 6.72 -20.04 43.15
N TYR A 421 6.47 -19.83 44.45
CA TYR A 421 5.82 -20.81 45.33
C TYR A 421 4.35 -21.11 44.95
N LYS A 422 3.65 -20.17 44.28
CA LYS A 422 2.27 -20.39 43.80
C LYS A 422 2.20 -21.21 42.50
N ARG A 423 3.29 -21.36 41.74
CA ARG A 423 3.30 -22.10 40.48
C ARG A 423 3.44 -23.61 40.69
N THR A 424 4.09 -24.03 41.79
CA THR A 424 4.35 -25.44 42.10
C THR A 424 3.10 -26.17 42.61
N ARG A 425 2.13 -25.46 43.22
CA ARG A 425 0.93 -26.08 43.82
C ARG A 425 -0.19 -26.45 42.82
N LYS A 426 -0.05 -26.08 41.54
CA LYS A 426 -1.02 -26.48 40.49
C LYS A 426 -0.63 -27.74 39.71
N ASN A 427 0.55 -28.31 39.98
CA ASN A 427 1.08 -29.47 39.24
C ASN A 427 1.04 -30.79 40.04
N GLU A 428 0.39 -30.85 41.22
CA GLU A 428 0.36 -32.05 42.06
C GLU A 428 -1.01 -32.74 42.19
N GLU A 429 -2.05 -32.28 41.48
CA GLU A 429 -3.33 -33.02 41.42
C GLU A 429 -3.62 -33.43 39.99
N ASN A 430 -3.11 -34.62 39.61
CA ASN A 430 -3.75 -35.65 38.77
C ASN A 430 -2.70 -36.58 38.16
N GLU A 431 -2.08 -37.44 38.98
CA GLU A 431 -1.56 -38.74 38.51
C GLU A 431 -2.62 -39.81 38.76
N ILE A 432 -3.23 -40.33 37.70
CA ILE A 432 -3.83 -41.67 37.68
C ILE A 432 -3.18 -42.42 36.52
N ASN A 433 -2.40 -43.44 36.87
CA ASN A 433 -1.80 -44.42 35.96
C ASN A 433 -2.87 -45.33 35.33
N ILE A 434 -2.70 -45.68 34.04
CA ILE A 434 -3.09 -46.94 33.34
C ILE A 434 -2.77 -46.76 31.81
N PRO A 435 -2.43 -47.83 31.05
CA PRO A 435 -1.14 -47.90 30.34
C PRO A 435 -1.19 -47.73 28.80
N PHE A 436 0.03 -47.69 28.23
CA PHE A 436 0.41 -47.72 26.81
C PHE A 436 -0.62 -48.35 25.86
N SER A 437 -1.24 -47.52 25.02
CA SER A 437 -1.56 -47.86 23.63
C SER A 437 -1.71 -46.59 22.80
N SER A 438 -1.32 -46.68 21.54
CA SER A 438 -1.31 -45.64 20.50
C SER A 438 -2.68 -44.97 20.29
N ILE A 439 -2.73 -43.62 20.29
CA ILE A 439 -3.89 -42.85 19.85
C ILE A 439 -3.46 -41.71 18.90
N PRO A 440 -4.25 -41.38 17.85
CA PRO A 440 -3.82 -40.60 16.69
C PRO A 440 -4.03 -39.08 16.87
N MET A 441 -3.19 -38.30 16.18
CA MET A 441 -3.31 -36.85 16.00
C MET A 441 -4.60 -36.49 15.25
N ASN A 442 -5.68 -36.17 15.96
CA ASN A 442 -6.90 -35.59 15.38
C ASN A 442 -7.56 -34.55 16.31
N GLY A 443 -6.76 -33.75 17.02
CA GLY A 443 -7.23 -32.77 18.01
C GLY A 443 -7.15 -31.29 17.61
N ILE A 444 -6.44 -30.93 16.54
CA ILE A 444 -6.22 -29.51 16.16
C ILE A 444 -7.19 -29.06 15.04
N ARG A 445 -7.95 -29.99 14.46
CA ARG A 445 -8.69 -29.80 13.19
C ARG A 445 -9.94 -28.92 13.25
N ASN A 446 -10.44 -28.51 14.41
CA ASN A 446 -11.82 -28.00 14.54
C ASN A 446 -11.99 -26.51 14.90
N ARG A 447 -10.94 -25.67 14.96
CA ARG A 447 -11.13 -24.22 15.19
C ARG A 447 -11.03 -23.30 13.97
N TYR A 448 -10.62 -23.81 12.81
CA TYR A 448 -10.48 -23.00 11.59
C TYR A 448 -11.58 -23.20 10.54
N LYS A 449 -12.44 -24.21 10.70
CA LYS A 449 -13.48 -24.54 9.70
C LYS A 449 -14.79 -23.74 9.84
N GLU A 450 -15.03 -23.08 10.97
CA GLU A 450 -16.32 -22.40 11.23
C GLU A 450 -16.41 -20.95 10.71
N ARG A 451 -15.31 -20.34 10.25
CA ARG A 451 -15.36 -18.94 9.74
C ARG A 451 -15.47 -18.78 8.22
N GLN A 452 -15.40 -19.87 7.43
CA GLN A 452 -15.49 -19.78 5.97
C GLN A 452 -16.77 -20.36 5.35
N SER A 453 -17.70 -20.94 6.12
CA SER A 453 -18.90 -21.59 5.56
C SER A 453 -20.19 -20.75 5.55
N ILE A 454 -20.15 -19.43 5.74
CA ILE A 454 -21.38 -18.59 5.79
C ILE A 454 -21.56 -17.69 4.54
N LEU A 455 -20.73 -17.81 3.49
CA LEU A 455 -20.82 -16.89 2.34
C LEU A 455 -21.10 -17.52 0.98
N TYR A 456 -21.77 -18.67 0.94
CA TYR A 456 -22.44 -19.16 -0.27
C TYR A 456 -23.79 -19.79 0.07
N HIS A 457 -24.80 -18.93 0.18
CA HIS A 457 -26.19 -19.23 -0.18
C HIS A 457 -26.92 -17.89 -0.30
N PHE A 458 -27.00 -17.37 -1.52
CA PHE A 458 -28.15 -16.75 -2.20
C PHE A 458 -27.67 -16.10 -3.51
#